data_AF-S2E518-F1
#
_entry.id   AF-S2E518-F1
#
_cell.length_a   1.000
_cell.length_b   1.000
_cell.length_c   1.000
_cell.angle_alpha   90.00
_cell.angle_beta   90.00
_cell.angle_gamma   90.00
#
_symmetry.space_group_name_H-M   'P 1'
#
loop_
_entity.id
_entity.type
_entity.pdbx_description
1 polymer ?
#
loop_
_entity_poly.entity_id
_entity_poly.type
_entity_poly.pdbx_seq_one_letter_code
_entity_poly.pdbx_strand_id
1 'polypeptide(L)'
;MIIMVNEHVLTVSLEEFGLSKYEAQAYVALISKGTISAGELAYYSDLPRTKVYPTLLKLENKKLVIISKSKPIMCTAIAPEDAFDSIIHEQINKVNAMNTLISNLKKASEESRKSRGSEEKRYFHVSANNVLEQLKTMIEGSKQSINITADQWGLGLLAECKEQLLSVLRRNLDVKLLIPSSQICSEMFRAIPNEVKIRVSDSIQNCFVFDETEVLMIDNENGKGAIFSSTEVLGINQNRVFADIWKNAIKTESLADMTKNEAQEIYKIIRIINEYGLTHILNSIIESKKPDLDMLKLLEKNGINLKSKSLDEIIEIMDAALQIKCSGHVNFDAHTKNITIESKLNSGHSLPWAYILDGCLQKQGYKTRTVYQSNSNKGEKVLIKISKN
;
A
#
# COMPACT_ATOMS: atom_id res chain seq x y z
N MET A 1 57.46 -2.68 -5.73
CA MET A 1 56.50 -3.66 -5.15
C MET A 1 55.45 -3.90 -6.22
N ILE A 2 55.57 -4.99 -6.98
CA ILE A 2 54.68 -5.30 -8.10
C ILE A 2 53.39 -5.83 -7.50
N ILE A 3 52.28 -5.10 -7.68
CA ILE A 3 50.95 -5.54 -7.29
C ILE A 3 50.62 -6.73 -8.19
N MET A 4 50.61 -7.95 -7.63
CA MET A 4 50.05 -9.12 -8.28
C MET A 4 48.53 -8.94 -8.35
N VAL A 5 48.06 -8.22 -9.37
CA VAL A 5 46.65 -8.23 -9.74
C VAL A 5 46.34 -9.62 -10.29
N ASN A 6 45.28 -10.26 -9.79
CA ASN A 6 44.89 -11.60 -10.20
C ASN A 6 44.45 -11.57 -11.67
N GLU A 7 45.29 -12.07 -12.59
CA GLU A 7 45.04 -12.08 -14.04
C GLU A 7 43.71 -12.76 -14.40
N HIS A 8 43.27 -13.71 -13.57
CA HIS A 8 41.97 -14.39 -13.71
C HIS A 8 40.76 -13.48 -13.42
N VAL A 9 40.91 -12.48 -12.55
CA VAL A 9 39.84 -11.51 -12.23
C VAL A 9 39.76 -10.45 -13.34
N LEU A 10 40.91 -9.98 -13.83
CA LEU A 10 40.97 -9.02 -14.94
C LEU A 10 40.38 -9.57 -16.23
N THR A 11 40.63 -10.85 -16.54
CA THR A 11 40.10 -11.50 -17.74
C THR A 11 38.58 -11.61 -17.73
N VAL A 12 37.97 -11.95 -16.59
CA VAL A 12 36.51 -12.01 -16.44
C VAL A 12 35.89 -10.62 -16.56
N SER A 13 36.48 -9.59 -15.94
CA SER A 13 35.97 -8.22 -16.03
C SER A 13 36.05 -7.64 -17.44
N LEU A 14 37.06 -8.00 -18.23
CA LEU A 14 37.21 -7.50 -19.60
C LEU A 14 36.20 -8.09 -20.60
N GLU A 15 35.59 -9.24 -20.29
CA GLU A 15 34.47 -9.77 -21.08
C GLU A 15 33.22 -8.88 -20.97
N GLU A 16 33.01 -8.22 -19.83
CA GLU A 16 31.93 -7.24 -19.64
C GLU A 16 32.12 -5.98 -20.51
N PHE A 17 33.37 -5.69 -20.89
CA PHE A 17 33.71 -4.64 -21.87
C PHE A 17 33.57 -5.09 -23.33
N GLY A 18 33.01 -6.28 -23.58
CA GLY A 18 32.74 -6.80 -24.92
C GLY A 18 33.95 -7.46 -25.59
N LEU A 19 34.94 -7.91 -24.81
CA LEU A 19 36.02 -8.77 -25.30
C LEU A 19 35.65 -10.25 -25.22
N SER A 20 36.11 -11.04 -26.18
CA SER A 20 36.07 -12.50 -26.02
C SER A 20 37.18 -12.95 -25.07
N LYS A 21 37.05 -14.15 -24.51
CA LYS A 21 38.06 -14.76 -23.62
C LYS A 21 39.50 -14.67 -24.17
N TYR A 22 39.68 -15.00 -25.45
CA TYR A 22 41.01 -14.93 -26.08
C TYR A 22 41.50 -13.49 -26.26
N GLU A 23 40.61 -12.54 -26.54
CA GLU A 23 40.95 -11.12 -26.64
C GLU A 23 41.37 -10.56 -25.26
N ALA A 24 40.63 -10.90 -24.20
CA ALA A 24 40.96 -10.50 -22.84
C ALA A 24 42.31 -11.07 -22.39
N GLN A 25 42.57 -12.36 -22.62
CA GLN A 25 43.84 -13.01 -22.29
C GLN A 25 45.02 -12.38 -23.05
N ALA A 26 44.86 -12.14 -24.36
CA ALA A 26 45.90 -11.52 -25.17
C ALA A 26 46.19 -10.08 -24.72
N TYR A 27 45.15 -9.29 -24.42
CA TYR A 27 45.31 -7.91 -23.96
C TYR A 27 46.01 -7.84 -22.59
N VAL A 28 45.61 -8.67 -21.62
CA VAL A 28 46.26 -8.77 -20.31
C VAL A 28 47.74 -9.15 -20.45
N ALA A 29 48.05 -10.15 -21.29
CA ALA A 29 49.43 -10.56 -21.51
C ALA A 29 50.30 -9.43 -22.09
N LEU A 30 49.75 -8.62 -23.01
CA LEU A 30 50.44 -7.47 -23.59
C LEU A 30 50.61 -6.31 -22.59
N ILE A 31 49.64 -6.08 -21.71
CA ILE A 31 49.77 -5.10 -20.62
C ILE A 31 50.84 -5.55 -19.62
N SER A 32 50.87 -6.84 -19.26
CA SER A 32 51.82 -7.39 -18.29
C SER A 32 53.26 -7.50 -18.82
N LYS A 33 53.43 -7.79 -20.12
CA LYS A 33 54.75 -8.05 -20.74
C LYS A 33 55.29 -6.93 -21.62
N GLY A 34 54.47 -5.94 -21.94
CA GLY A 34 54.82 -4.88 -22.88
C GLY A 34 54.88 -5.39 -24.32
N THR A 35 55.73 -4.76 -25.14
CA THR A 35 55.87 -5.09 -26.56
C THR A 35 56.54 -6.45 -26.76
N ILE A 36 55.80 -7.42 -27.31
CA ILE A 36 56.28 -8.79 -27.55
C ILE A 36 55.89 -9.28 -28.95
N SER A 37 56.57 -10.30 -29.46
CA SER A 37 56.23 -10.90 -30.76
C SER A 37 54.93 -11.70 -30.69
N ALA A 38 54.28 -11.92 -31.84
CA ALA A 38 53.08 -12.79 -31.90
C ALA A 38 53.36 -14.23 -31.40
N GLY A 39 54.60 -14.72 -31.58
CA GLY A 39 55.00 -16.04 -31.07
C GLY A 39 55.10 -16.08 -29.54
N GLU A 40 55.66 -15.03 -28.94
CA GLU A 40 55.73 -14.86 -27.49
C GLU A 40 54.35 -14.60 -26.89
N LEU A 41 53.48 -13.86 -27.57
CA LEU A 41 52.10 -13.66 -27.14
C LEU A 41 51.36 -14.99 -27.03
N ALA A 42 51.53 -15.90 -27.99
CA ALA A 42 50.94 -17.25 -27.91
C ALA A 42 51.34 -17.98 -26.62
N TYR A 43 52.60 -17.83 -26.21
CA TYR A 43 53.16 -18.47 -25.03
C TYR A 43 52.65 -17.82 -23.73
N TYR A 44 52.68 -16.49 -23.64
CA TYR A 44 52.32 -15.78 -22.41
C TYR A 44 50.80 -15.64 -22.19
N SER A 45 49.99 -15.73 -23.25
CA SER A 45 48.53 -15.62 -23.16
C SER A 45 47.81 -16.97 -23.18
N ASP A 46 48.54 -18.08 -23.28
CA ASP A 46 48.01 -19.45 -23.43
C ASP A 46 47.02 -19.60 -24.61
N LEU A 47 47.24 -18.80 -25.66
CA LEU A 47 46.44 -18.85 -26.88
C LEU A 47 47.02 -19.89 -27.85
N PRO A 48 46.18 -20.71 -28.50
CA PRO A 48 46.63 -21.54 -29.61
C PRO A 48 47.30 -20.68 -30.68
N ARG A 49 48.47 -21.08 -31.19
CA ARG A 49 49.22 -20.30 -32.20
C ARG A 49 48.39 -19.91 -33.42
N THR A 50 47.43 -20.75 -33.82
CA THR A 50 46.50 -20.49 -34.94
C THR A 50 45.47 -19.39 -34.65
N LYS A 51 45.25 -19.02 -33.39
CA LYS A 51 44.27 -18.02 -32.94
C LYS A 51 44.89 -16.67 -32.61
N VAL A 52 46.22 -16.57 -32.49
CA VAL A 52 46.90 -15.32 -32.10
C VAL A 52 46.66 -14.19 -33.11
N TYR A 53 46.97 -14.42 -34.39
CA TYR A 53 46.78 -13.39 -35.42
C TYR A 53 45.32 -12.93 -35.58
N PRO A 54 44.31 -13.84 -35.68
CA PRO A 54 42.91 -13.43 -35.71
C PRO A 54 42.49 -12.61 -34.48
N THR A 55 43.01 -12.95 -33.30
CA THR A 55 42.69 -12.24 -32.05
C THR A 55 43.34 -10.85 -32.04
N LEU A 56 44.59 -10.74 -32.45
CA LEU A 56 45.30 -9.47 -32.59
C LEU A 56 44.61 -8.52 -33.56
N LEU A 57 44.16 -9.01 -34.73
CA LEU A 57 43.42 -8.20 -35.70
C LEU A 57 42.10 -7.67 -35.12
N LYS A 58 41.40 -8.47 -34.31
CA LYS A 58 40.18 -8.02 -33.64
C LYS A 58 40.48 -6.97 -32.56
N LEU A 59 41.54 -7.16 -31.78
CA LEU A 59 42.00 -6.18 -30.80
C LEU A 59 42.46 -4.87 -31.46
N GLU A 60 43.12 -4.95 -32.61
CA GLU A 60 43.54 -3.78 -33.41
C GLU A 60 42.33 -3.02 -33.96
N ASN A 61 41.33 -3.74 -34.48
CA ASN A 61 40.06 -3.14 -34.92
C ASN A 61 39.31 -2.46 -33.76
N LYS A 62 39.42 -3.00 -32.54
CA LYS A 62 38.89 -2.38 -31.31
C LYS A 62 39.78 -1.26 -30.76
N LYS A 63 40.90 -0.94 -31.44
CA LYS A 63 41.93 0.04 -31.01
C LYS A 63 42.50 -0.23 -29.62
N LEU A 64 42.67 -1.52 -29.29
CA LEU A 64 43.24 -1.96 -28.02
C LEU A 64 44.71 -2.37 -28.15
N VAL A 65 45.18 -2.68 -29.36
CA VAL A 65 46.58 -3.04 -29.61
C VAL A 65 47.09 -2.38 -30.89
N ILE A 66 48.40 -2.21 -30.95
CA ILE A 66 49.13 -1.77 -32.14
C ILE A 66 50.00 -2.92 -32.62
N ILE A 67 49.86 -3.28 -33.90
CA ILE A 67 50.65 -4.33 -34.55
C ILE A 67 51.69 -3.68 -35.46
N SER A 68 52.97 -4.00 -35.27
CA SER A 68 54.04 -3.52 -36.13
C SER A 68 54.12 -4.32 -37.43
N LYS A 69 54.59 -3.67 -38.51
CA LYS A 69 54.89 -4.33 -39.80
C LYS A 69 56.31 -4.89 -39.87
N SER A 70 57.01 -4.99 -38.74
CA SER A 70 58.39 -5.50 -38.68
C SER A 70 58.45 -7.03 -38.84
N LYS A 71 59.66 -7.56 -39.08
CA LYS A 71 59.95 -9.00 -38.99
C LYS A 71 60.94 -9.22 -37.85
N PRO A 72 60.54 -9.84 -36.72
CA PRO A 72 59.21 -10.41 -36.44
C PRO A 72 58.13 -9.34 -36.18
N ILE A 73 56.86 -9.75 -36.30
CA ILE A 73 55.67 -8.91 -36.00
C ILE A 73 55.60 -8.70 -34.49
N MET A 74 55.65 -7.44 -34.06
CA MET A 74 55.59 -7.04 -32.66
C MET A 74 54.20 -6.47 -32.34
N CYS A 75 53.71 -6.76 -31.16
CA CYS A 75 52.39 -6.38 -30.69
C CYS A 75 52.55 -5.60 -29.38
N THR A 76 51.85 -4.49 -29.25
CA THR A 76 51.87 -3.64 -28.05
C THR A 76 50.44 -3.31 -27.65
N ALA A 77 50.09 -3.45 -26.37
CA ALA A 77 48.81 -2.97 -25.86
C ALA A 77 48.80 -1.44 -25.78
N ILE A 78 47.67 -0.84 -26.09
CA ILE A 78 47.39 0.56 -25.79
C ILE A 78 47.06 0.65 -24.29
N ALA A 79 47.44 1.75 -23.63
CA ALA A 79 47.19 1.93 -22.21
C ALA A 79 45.69 1.87 -21.90
N PRO A 80 45.24 1.20 -20.81
CA PRO A 80 43.82 1.03 -20.51
C PRO A 80 43.02 2.33 -20.47
N GLU A 81 43.65 3.41 -20.00
CA GLU A 81 43.06 4.76 -19.92
C GLU A 81 42.66 5.27 -21.31
N ASP A 82 43.49 5.04 -22.33
CA ASP A 82 43.23 5.46 -23.71
C ASP A 82 42.38 4.42 -24.46
N ALA A 83 42.56 3.14 -24.15
CA ALA A 83 41.98 2.02 -24.88
C ALA A 83 40.49 1.84 -24.59
N PHE A 84 40.05 2.04 -23.34
CA PHE A 84 38.66 1.82 -22.92
C PHE A 84 37.80 3.07 -22.89
N ASP A 85 38.38 4.27 -22.90
CA ASP A 85 37.62 5.53 -22.88
C ASP A 85 36.64 5.62 -24.06
N SER A 86 37.12 5.28 -25.27
CA SER A 86 36.27 5.22 -26.47
C SER A 86 35.16 4.17 -26.37
N ILE A 87 35.43 3.01 -25.74
CA ILE A 87 34.45 1.92 -25.60
C ILE A 87 33.37 2.33 -24.59
N ILE A 88 33.76 2.93 -23.47
CA ILE A 88 32.84 3.45 -22.44
C ILE A 88 31.95 4.54 -23.05
N HIS A 89 32.52 5.50 -23.78
CA HIS A 89 31.75 6.54 -24.45
C HIS A 89 30.78 5.99 -25.49
N GLU A 90 31.15 4.96 -26.26
CA GLU A 90 30.24 4.31 -27.20
C GLU A 90 29.06 3.65 -26.49
N GLN A 91 29.30 2.98 -25.35
CA GLN A 91 28.23 2.36 -24.56
C GLN A 91 27.29 3.41 -23.95
N ILE A 92 27.83 4.50 -23.39
CA ILE A 92 27.04 5.63 -22.89
C ILE A 92 26.17 6.21 -24.01
N ASN A 93 26.72 6.39 -25.20
CA ASN A 93 25.98 6.90 -26.36
C ASN A 93 24.86 5.94 -26.80
N LYS A 94 25.09 4.62 -26.78
CA LYS A 94 24.04 3.61 -27.05
C LYS A 94 22.91 3.70 -26.04
N VAL A 95 23.23 3.78 -24.74
CA VAL A 95 22.22 3.94 -23.68
C VAL A 95 21.44 5.24 -23.86
N ASN A 96 22.11 6.35 -24.14
CA ASN A 96 21.45 7.64 -24.39
C ASN A 96 20.54 7.61 -25.63
N ALA A 97 20.97 6.95 -26.70
CA ALA A 97 20.16 6.75 -27.90
C ALA A 97 18.91 5.91 -27.61
N MET A 98 19.04 4.81 -26.85
CA MET A 98 17.91 4.00 -26.41
C MET A 98 16.92 4.80 -25.55
N ASN A 99 17.40 5.58 -24.58
CA ASN A 99 16.56 6.46 -23.77
C ASN A 99 15.83 7.51 -24.62
N THR A 100 16.51 8.08 -25.62
CA THR A 100 15.91 9.04 -26.56
C THR A 100 14.83 8.37 -27.41
N LEU A 101 15.07 7.17 -27.92
CA LEU A 101 14.06 6.38 -28.65
C LEU A 101 12.83 6.09 -27.78
N ILE A 102 13.02 5.69 -26.52
CA ILE A 102 11.92 5.48 -25.57
C ILE A 102 11.13 6.78 -25.35
N SER A 103 11.81 7.91 -25.17
CA SER A 103 11.15 9.22 -25.03
C SER A 103 10.33 9.58 -26.28
N ASN A 104 10.88 9.37 -27.47
CA ASN A 104 10.18 9.63 -28.72
C ASN A 104 8.99 8.70 -28.94
N LEU A 105 9.11 7.41 -28.59
CA LEU A 105 8.01 6.46 -28.63
C LEU A 105 6.89 6.83 -27.66
N LYS A 106 7.22 7.35 -26.46
CA LYS A 106 6.23 7.89 -25.51
C LYS A 106 5.48 9.08 -26.14
N LYS A 107 6.19 10.04 -26.73
CA LYS A 107 5.58 11.20 -27.41
C LYS A 107 4.68 10.78 -28.58
N ALA A 108 5.16 9.90 -29.46
CA ALA A 108 4.36 9.39 -30.57
C ALA A 108 3.12 8.60 -30.10
N SER A 109 3.24 7.86 -28.98
CA SER A 109 2.10 7.22 -28.32
C SER A 109 1.09 8.25 -27.80
N GLU A 110 1.55 9.33 -27.16
CA GLU A 110 0.68 10.40 -26.66
C GLU A 110 -0.02 11.18 -27.79
N GLU A 111 0.67 11.47 -28.89
CA GLU A 111 0.11 12.15 -30.07
C GLU A 111 -0.95 11.28 -30.76
N SER A 112 -0.68 9.99 -30.93
CA SER A 112 -1.66 9.04 -31.49
C SER A 112 -2.87 8.82 -30.57
N ARG A 113 -2.72 8.98 -29.24
CA ARG A 113 -3.85 8.99 -28.28
C ARG A 113 -4.76 10.20 -28.44
N LYS A 114 -4.23 11.36 -28.87
CA LYS A 114 -5.02 12.59 -29.08
C LYS A 114 -5.83 12.57 -30.38
N SER A 115 -5.37 11.84 -31.40
CA SER A 115 -6.01 11.79 -32.72
C SER A 115 -7.10 10.72 -32.86
N ARG A 116 -7.09 9.68 -32.01
CA ARG A 116 -8.17 8.69 -31.96
C ARG A 116 -9.26 9.21 -31.04
N GLY A 117 -10.28 9.83 -31.64
CA GLY A 117 -11.56 10.06 -30.99
C GLY A 117 -12.03 8.78 -30.29
N SER A 118 -12.67 8.96 -29.13
CA SER A 118 -13.23 7.93 -28.27
C SER A 118 -13.73 6.70 -29.02
N GLU A 119 -12.96 5.60 -29.01
CA GLU A 119 -13.43 4.21 -28.96
C GLU A 119 -12.24 3.26 -29.07
N GLU A 120 -12.24 2.23 -28.23
CA GLU A 120 -11.18 1.23 -27.98
C GLU A 120 -9.98 1.66 -27.12
N LYS A 121 -10.24 2.05 -25.86
CA LYS A 121 -9.25 1.91 -24.79
C LYS A 121 -9.37 0.52 -24.17
N ARG A 122 -8.57 -0.43 -24.68
CA ARG A 122 -8.32 -1.73 -24.05
C ARG A 122 -7.82 -1.48 -22.63
N TYR A 123 -8.44 -2.09 -21.63
CA TYR A 123 -7.86 -2.15 -20.29
C TYR A 123 -6.50 -2.83 -20.37
N PHE A 124 -5.54 -2.38 -19.57
CA PHE A 124 -4.24 -3.05 -19.50
C PHE A 124 -4.35 -4.17 -18.48
N HIS A 125 -4.22 -5.41 -18.96
CA HIS A 125 -4.08 -6.57 -18.09
C HIS A 125 -2.71 -6.50 -17.40
N VAL A 126 -2.72 -6.49 -16.07
CA VAL A 126 -1.52 -6.51 -15.23
C VAL A 126 -1.42 -7.91 -14.62
N SER A 127 -0.30 -8.59 -14.88
CA SER A 127 0.00 -9.86 -14.22
C SER A 127 0.15 -9.64 -12.71
N ALA A 128 -0.19 -10.64 -11.90
CA ALA A 128 -0.11 -10.53 -10.44
C ALA A 128 1.26 -10.03 -9.94
N ASN A 129 2.35 -10.47 -10.58
CA ASN A 129 3.72 -10.06 -10.22
C ASN A 129 4.01 -8.57 -10.46
N ASN A 130 3.26 -7.91 -11.34
CA ASN A 130 3.48 -6.52 -11.71
C ASN A 130 2.49 -5.55 -11.08
N VAL A 131 1.45 -6.05 -10.39
CA VAL A 131 0.40 -5.21 -9.79
C VAL A 131 0.98 -4.26 -8.75
N LEU A 132 1.92 -4.73 -7.91
CA LEU A 132 2.55 -3.90 -6.89
C LEU A 132 3.31 -2.71 -7.49
N GLU A 133 4.19 -2.96 -8.46
CA GLU A 133 4.98 -1.90 -9.11
C GLU A 133 4.09 -0.91 -9.86
N GLN A 134 3.02 -1.41 -10.47
CA GLN A 134 2.04 -0.55 -11.11
C GLN A 134 1.26 0.30 -10.10
N LEU A 135 0.85 -0.27 -8.98
CA LEU A 135 0.17 0.44 -7.90
C LEU A 135 1.06 1.56 -7.35
N LYS A 136 2.35 1.29 -7.09
CA LYS A 136 3.34 2.31 -6.69
C LYS A 136 3.39 3.47 -7.68
N THR A 137 3.50 3.15 -8.97
CA THR A 137 3.55 4.14 -10.07
C THR A 137 2.30 5.01 -10.10
N MET A 138 1.10 4.42 -9.95
CA MET A 138 -0.17 5.14 -9.98
C MET A 138 -0.36 6.04 -8.74
N ILE A 139 0.04 5.57 -7.55
CA ILE A 139 0.04 6.38 -6.34
C ILE A 139 0.95 7.60 -6.53
N GLU A 140 2.20 7.40 -6.97
CA GLU A 140 3.15 8.51 -7.19
C GLU A 140 2.65 9.54 -8.23
N GLY A 141 2.00 9.06 -9.28
CA GLY A 141 1.46 9.88 -10.37
C GLY A 141 0.22 10.71 -10.01
N SER A 142 -0.48 10.38 -8.92
CA SER A 142 -1.72 11.03 -8.49
C SER A 142 -1.50 12.48 -8.04
N LYS A 143 -2.50 13.34 -8.28
CA LYS A 143 -2.39 14.80 -8.08
C LYS A 143 -3.43 15.38 -7.13
N GLN A 144 -4.59 14.77 -6.97
CA GLN A 144 -5.73 15.34 -6.23
C GLN A 144 -6.21 14.40 -5.12
N SER A 145 -6.59 13.17 -5.46
CA SER A 145 -7.20 12.26 -4.50
C SER A 145 -7.03 10.81 -4.88
N ILE A 146 -6.97 9.95 -3.87
CA ILE A 146 -6.92 8.51 -4.04
C ILE A 146 -7.99 7.89 -3.14
N ASN A 147 -8.96 7.22 -3.75
CA ASN A 147 -10.05 6.54 -3.05
C ASN A 147 -9.91 5.03 -3.27
N ILE A 148 -9.78 4.29 -2.18
CA ILE A 148 -9.34 2.90 -2.21
C ILE A 148 -10.31 2.02 -1.45
N THR A 149 -10.79 0.96 -2.08
CA THR A 149 -11.42 -0.16 -1.39
C THR A 149 -10.46 -1.34 -1.48
N ALA A 150 -10.04 -1.88 -0.33
CA ALA A 150 -9.09 -2.98 -0.29
C ALA A 150 -9.55 -4.08 0.68
N ASP A 151 -9.47 -5.32 0.23
CA ASP A 151 -9.62 -6.49 1.09
C ASP A 151 -8.32 -6.77 1.85
N GLN A 152 -8.19 -7.95 2.46
CA GLN A 152 -6.96 -8.35 3.15
C GLN A 152 -5.73 -8.30 2.22
N TRP A 153 -5.87 -8.76 0.98
CA TRP A 153 -4.78 -8.87 0.04
C TRP A 153 -4.39 -7.50 -0.53
N GLY A 154 -5.39 -6.69 -0.93
CA GLY A 154 -5.16 -5.32 -1.38
C GLY A 154 -4.55 -4.43 -0.29
N LEU A 155 -4.93 -4.65 0.97
CA LEU A 155 -4.31 -3.95 2.10
C LEU A 155 -2.85 -4.36 2.28
N GLY A 156 -2.51 -5.63 2.02
CA GLY A 156 -1.13 -6.10 1.97
C GLY A 156 -0.30 -5.37 0.92
N LEU A 157 -0.84 -5.16 -0.29
CA LEU A 157 -0.16 -4.35 -1.31
C LEU A 157 0.05 -2.90 -0.88
N LEU A 158 -0.95 -2.30 -0.22
CA LEU A 158 -0.84 -0.93 0.27
C LEU A 158 0.20 -0.77 1.38
N ALA A 159 0.35 -1.79 2.24
CA ALA A 159 1.39 -1.79 3.26
C ALA A 159 2.81 -1.71 2.65
N GLU A 160 3.02 -2.34 1.50
CA GLU A 160 4.27 -2.26 0.71
C GLU A 160 4.43 -0.92 -0.04
N CYS A 161 3.39 -0.09 -0.13
CA CYS A 161 3.39 1.21 -0.79
C CYS A 161 3.55 2.39 0.20
N LYS A 162 4.05 2.13 1.42
CA LYS A 162 4.14 3.13 2.49
C LYS A 162 4.88 4.41 2.07
N GLU A 163 6.02 4.28 1.39
CA GLU A 163 6.81 5.44 0.95
C GLU A 163 6.07 6.26 -0.11
N GLN A 164 5.37 5.60 -1.03
CA GLN A 164 4.54 6.26 -2.05
C GLN A 164 3.37 7.00 -1.42
N LEU A 165 2.70 6.38 -0.44
CA LEU A 165 1.63 7.01 0.33
C LEU A 165 2.14 8.24 1.09
N LEU A 166 3.29 8.14 1.77
CA LEU A 166 3.90 9.30 2.44
C LEU A 166 4.26 10.42 1.45
N SER A 167 4.75 10.07 0.27
CA SER A 167 5.07 11.04 -0.79
C SER A 167 3.84 11.83 -1.26
N VAL A 168 2.70 11.16 -1.50
CA VAL A 168 1.45 11.84 -1.88
C VAL A 168 0.86 12.65 -0.73
N LEU A 169 0.93 12.15 0.50
CA LEU A 169 0.41 12.84 1.68
C LEU A 169 1.18 14.14 1.96
N ARG A 170 2.51 14.15 1.78
CA ARG A 170 3.33 15.38 1.85
C ARG A 170 2.93 16.45 0.82
N ARG A 171 2.31 16.04 -0.28
CA ARG A 171 1.73 16.93 -1.31
C ARG A 171 0.29 17.33 -1.01
N ASN A 172 -0.23 17.01 0.18
CA ASN A 172 -1.60 17.28 0.64
C ASN A 172 -2.72 16.60 -0.19
N LEU A 173 -2.46 15.40 -0.72
CA LEU A 173 -3.50 14.61 -1.40
C LEU A 173 -4.50 14.03 -0.38
N ASP A 174 -5.79 14.02 -0.75
CA ASP A 174 -6.84 13.36 0.05
C ASP A 174 -6.84 11.85 -0.25
N VAL A 175 -6.32 11.06 0.70
CA VAL A 175 -6.26 9.59 0.59
C VAL A 175 -7.29 8.98 1.54
N LYS A 176 -8.22 8.21 0.98
CA LYS A 176 -9.28 7.51 1.72
C LYS A 176 -9.25 6.02 1.43
N LEU A 177 -9.37 5.21 2.48
CA LEU A 177 -9.24 3.77 2.43
C LEU A 177 -10.39 3.08 3.16
N LEU A 178 -11.10 2.20 2.46
CA LEU A 178 -12.09 1.28 3.01
C LEU A 178 -11.48 -0.11 3.17
N ILE A 179 -11.57 -0.67 4.37
CA ILE A 179 -11.09 -2.02 4.72
C ILE A 179 -12.17 -2.89 5.37
N PRO A 180 -12.07 -4.22 5.29
CA PRO A 180 -12.98 -5.11 5.99
C PRO A 180 -12.69 -5.10 7.50
N SER A 181 -13.73 -5.38 8.29
CA SER A 181 -13.67 -5.40 9.76
C SER A 181 -12.66 -6.39 10.33
N SER A 182 -12.34 -7.45 9.57
CA SER A 182 -11.29 -8.42 9.91
C SER A 182 -9.89 -7.82 9.96
N GLN A 183 -9.66 -6.67 9.31
CA GLN A 183 -8.36 -6.01 9.18
C GLN A 183 -8.17 -4.84 10.14
N ILE A 184 -9.16 -4.50 10.97
CA ILE A 184 -8.99 -3.49 12.02
C ILE A 184 -7.82 -3.88 12.91
N CYS A 185 -6.90 -2.94 13.16
CA CYS A 185 -5.70 -3.14 13.99
C CYS A 185 -4.81 -4.33 13.58
N SER A 186 -4.88 -4.79 12.32
CA SER A 186 -3.91 -5.76 11.77
C SER A 186 -2.52 -5.15 11.61
N GLU A 187 -1.50 -5.97 11.41
CA GLU A 187 -0.14 -5.48 11.12
C GLU A 187 -0.11 -4.63 9.84
N MET A 188 -0.84 -5.05 8.81
CA MET A 188 -0.97 -4.31 7.55
C MET A 188 -1.71 -2.98 7.76
N PHE A 189 -2.74 -2.93 8.61
CA PHE A 189 -3.40 -1.68 8.99
C PHE A 189 -2.42 -0.70 9.64
N ARG A 190 -1.57 -1.17 10.56
CA ARG A 190 -0.57 -0.34 11.24
C ARG A 190 0.59 0.12 10.34
N ALA A 191 0.78 -0.54 9.19
CA ALA A 191 1.77 -0.13 8.21
C ALA A 191 1.31 1.09 7.39
N ILE A 192 -0.01 1.33 7.29
CA ILE A 192 -0.57 2.47 6.58
C ILE A 192 -0.29 3.77 7.36
N PRO A 193 0.15 4.86 6.69
CA PRO A 193 0.37 6.14 7.35
C PRO A 193 -0.88 6.68 8.04
N ASN A 194 -0.72 7.26 9.23
CA ASN A 194 -1.82 7.75 10.08
C ASN A 194 -2.65 8.87 9.42
N GLU A 195 -2.07 9.59 8.46
CA GLU A 195 -2.75 10.66 7.74
C GLU A 195 -3.73 10.14 6.68
N VAL A 196 -3.66 8.84 6.33
CA VAL A 196 -4.68 8.19 5.49
C VAL A 196 -5.96 8.05 6.30
N LYS A 197 -7.08 8.52 5.74
CA LYS A 197 -8.40 8.34 6.37
C LYS A 197 -8.85 6.91 6.13
N ILE A 198 -9.04 6.13 7.20
CA ILE A 198 -9.47 4.74 7.11
C ILE A 198 -10.89 4.59 7.65
N ARG A 199 -11.72 3.82 6.96
CA ARG A 199 -13.05 3.40 7.42
C ARG A 199 -13.30 1.92 7.15
N VAL A 200 -14.25 1.35 7.88
CA VAL A 200 -14.57 -0.08 7.84
C VAL A 200 -15.92 -0.33 7.16
N SER A 201 -15.95 -1.30 6.25
CA SER A 201 -17.15 -1.81 5.58
C SER A 201 -16.98 -3.31 5.27
N ASP A 202 -18.06 -4.11 5.35
CA ASP A 202 -17.97 -5.58 5.23
C ASP A 202 -18.03 -6.11 3.77
N SER A 203 -18.30 -5.25 2.78
CA SER A 203 -18.32 -5.64 1.35
C SER A 203 -17.36 -4.78 0.55
N ILE A 204 -16.19 -5.36 0.23
CA ILE A 204 -15.10 -4.62 -0.41
C ILE A 204 -14.45 -5.48 -1.51
N GLN A 205 -14.44 -4.94 -2.72
CA GLN A 205 -13.60 -5.37 -3.83
C GLN A 205 -12.27 -4.61 -3.82
N ASN A 206 -11.21 -5.16 -4.40
CA ASN A 206 -9.96 -4.41 -4.58
C ASN A 206 -10.10 -3.42 -5.76
N CYS A 207 -10.36 -2.15 -5.44
CA CYS A 207 -10.54 -1.07 -6.42
C CYS A 207 -9.84 0.20 -5.93
N PHE A 208 -8.98 0.76 -6.78
CA PHE A 208 -8.16 1.94 -6.50
C PHE A 208 -8.50 2.98 -7.55
N VAL A 209 -9.11 4.08 -7.12
CA VAL A 209 -9.51 5.19 -7.98
C VAL A 209 -8.55 6.36 -7.75
N PHE A 210 -7.89 6.79 -8.82
CA PHE A 210 -6.91 7.88 -8.80
C PHE A 210 -7.46 9.06 -9.61
N ASP A 211 -7.55 10.23 -8.97
CA ASP A 211 -7.97 11.50 -9.57
C ASP A 211 -9.25 11.40 -10.43
N GLU A 212 -10.17 10.51 -10.06
CA GLU A 212 -11.43 10.19 -10.78
C GLU A 212 -11.27 9.74 -12.25
N THR A 213 -10.04 9.59 -12.74
CA THR A 213 -9.74 9.42 -14.17
C THR A 213 -9.03 8.10 -14.47
N GLU A 214 -8.41 7.50 -13.47
CA GLU A 214 -7.77 6.19 -13.58
C GLU A 214 -8.29 5.23 -12.50
N VAL A 215 -8.53 3.99 -12.89
CA VAL A 215 -9.00 2.94 -11.99
C VAL A 215 -8.12 1.70 -12.15
N LEU A 216 -7.62 1.17 -11.03
CA LEU A 216 -7.02 -0.15 -10.95
C LEU A 216 -7.99 -1.07 -10.20
N MET A 217 -8.46 -2.12 -10.87
CA MET A 217 -9.21 -3.20 -10.23
C MET A 217 -8.32 -4.42 -10.11
N ILE A 218 -8.37 -5.12 -9.00
CA ILE A 218 -7.59 -6.35 -8.79
C ILE A 218 -8.54 -7.49 -8.44
N ASP A 219 -8.36 -8.61 -9.09
CA ASP A 219 -9.08 -9.84 -8.82
C ASP A 219 -8.52 -10.49 -7.55
N ASN A 220 -9.38 -10.71 -6.56
CA ASN A 220 -9.00 -11.27 -5.26
C ASN A 220 -8.59 -12.76 -5.36
N GLU A 221 -9.00 -13.48 -6.40
CA GLU A 221 -8.72 -14.92 -6.53
C GLU A 221 -7.35 -15.21 -7.13
N ASN A 222 -6.92 -14.40 -8.10
CA ASN A 222 -5.70 -14.66 -8.87
C ASN A 222 -4.69 -13.50 -8.84
N GLY A 223 -5.02 -12.40 -8.16
CA GLY A 223 -4.15 -11.23 -7.99
C GLY A 223 -3.89 -10.45 -9.28
N LYS A 224 -4.58 -10.77 -10.40
CA LYS A 224 -4.41 -10.05 -11.66
C LYS A 224 -5.14 -8.71 -11.59
N GLY A 225 -4.49 -7.67 -12.12
CA GLY A 225 -5.03 -6.32 -12.18
C GLY A 225 -5.56 -5.99 -13.57
N ALA A 226 -6.51 -5.06 -13.62
CA ALA A 226 -6.91 -4.37 -14.84
C ALA A 226 -6.84 -2.86 -14.58
N ILE A 227 -6.08 -2.16 -15.43
CA ILE A 227 -6.02 -0.69 -15.40
C ILE A 227 -6.94 -0.12 -16.47
N PHE A 228 -7.75 0.84 -16.05
CA PHE A 228 -8.63 1.62 -16.89
C PHE A 228 -8.19 3.08 -16.83
N SER A 229 -7.63 3.61 -17.92
CA SER A 229 -7.19 5.01 -18.01
C SER A 229 -8.17 5.88 -18.80
N SER A 230 -8.34 7.12 -18.38
CA SER A 230 -9.24 8.12 -18.99
C SER A 230 -10.68 7.63 -19.13
N THR A 231 -11.17 6.86 -18.17
CA THR A 231 -12.53 6.34 -18.18
C THR A 231 -13.40 7.25 -17.35
N GLU A 232 -13.69 8.47 -17.84
CA GLU A 232 -14.52 9.45 -17.11
C GLU A 232 -15.79 8.81 -16.55
N VAL A 233 -16.48 7.99 -17.34
CA VAL A 233 -17.67 7.26 -16.88
C VAL A 233 -17.34 6.24 -15.77
N LEU A 234 -16.33 5.38 -15.94
CA LEU A 234 -16.04 4.34 -14.95
C LEU A 234 -15.45 4.95 -13.68
N GLY A 235 -14.48 5.85 -13.79
CA GLY A 235 -13.86 6.54 -12.66
C GLY A 235 -14.87 7.33 -11.84
N ILE A 236 -15.74 8.12 -12.48
CA ILE A 236 -16.83 8.84 -11.79
C ILE A 236 -17.79 7.85 -11.11
N ASN A 237 -18.19 6.77 -11.79
CA ASN A 237 -19.10 5.78 -11.21
C ASN A 237 -18.46 5.05 -10.01
N GLN A 238 -17.21 4.61 -10.12
CA GLN A 238 -16.49 3.98 -9.00
C GLN A 238 -16.30 4.95 -7.85
N ASN A 239 -16.03 6.23 -8.13
CA ASN A 239 -15.93 7.23 -7.08
C ASN A 239 -17.27 7.50 -6.37
N ARG A 240 -18.40 7.47 -7.10
CA ARG A 240 -19.74 7.55 -6.51
C ARG A 240 -20.07 6.34 -5.64
N VAL A 241 -19.78 5.13 -6.11
CA VAL A 241 -19.94 3.90 -5.32
C VAL A 241 -19.08 3.97 -4.06
N PHE A 242 -17.81 4.38 -4.19
CA PHE A 242 -16.94 4.61 -3.06
C PHE A 242 -17.53 5.62 -2.06
N ALA A 243 -18.01 6.77 -2.54
CA ALA A 243 -18.55 7.82 -1.69
C ALA A 243 -19.79 7.37 -0.90
N ASP A 244 -20.66 6.56 -1.51
CA ASP A 244 -21.85 6.02 -0.84
C ASP A 244 -21.48 5.02 0.26
N ILE A 245 -20.54 4.11 -0.02
CA ILE A 245 -20.01 3.18 0.99
C ILE A 245 -19.31 3.98 2.10
N TRP A 246 -18.47 4.95 1.73
CA TRP A 246 -17.72 5.80 2.65
C TRP A 246 -18.62 6.52 3.65
N LYS A 247 -19.76 7.05 3.18
CA LYS A 247 -20.72 7.77 4.03
C LYS A 247 -21.27 6.90 5.15
N ASN A 248 -21.52 5.62 4.88
CA ASN A 248 -22.11 4.68 5.83
C ASN A 248 -21.05 3.88 6.62
N ALA A 249 -19.79 3.90 6.17
CA ALA A 249 -18.70 3.17 6.77
C ALA A 249 -18.30 3.69 8.16
N ILE A 250 -17.77 2.78 8.98
CA ILE A 250 -17.40 3.05 10.37
C ILE A 250 -15.99 3.65 10.45
N LYS A 251 -15.87 4.76 11.17
CA LYS A 251 -14.61 5.45 11.49
C LYS A 251 -13.70 4.59 12.38
N THR A 252 -12.38 4.64 12.16
CA THR A 252 -11.39 3.84 12.91
C THR A 252 -10.55 4.63 13.90
N GLU A 253 -10.66 5.97 13.94
CA GLU A 253 -9.78 6.81 14.76
C GLU A 253 -9.85 6.44 16.25
N SER A 254 -11.04 6.18 16.77
CA SER A 254 -11.25 5.75 18.18
C SER A 254 -10.85 4.30 18.46
N LEU A 255 -10.42 3.54 17.44
CA LEU A 255 -10.05 2.12 17.57
C LEU A 255 -8.54 1.87 17.46
N ALA A 256 -7.76 2.88 17.03
CA ALA A 256 -6.36 2.70 16.65
C ALA A 256 -5.46 2.21 17.80
N ASP A 257 -5.74 2.65 19.03
CA ASP A 257 -4.95 2.31 20.22
C ASP A 257 -5.42 1.02 20.92
N MET A 258 -6.50 0.41 20.42
CA MET A 258 -7.09 -0.80 21.00
C MET A 258 -6.44 -2.08 20.49
N THR A 259 -6.62 -3.17 21.24
CA THR A 259 -6.27 -4.49 20.72
C THR A 259 -7.19 -4.88 19.57
N LYS A 260 -6.71 -5.76 18.69
CA LYS A 260 -7.50 -6.28 17.57
C LYS A 260 -8.84 -6.89 18.02
N ASN A 261 -8.82 -7.62 19.13
CA ASN A 261 -10.03 -8.28 19.66
C ASN A 261 -11.05 -7.27 20.18
N GLU A 262 -10.62 -6.25 20.92
CA GLU A 262 -11.49 -5.19 21.41
C GLU A 262 -12.11 -4.40 20.26
N ALA A 263 -11.31 -4.01 19.28
CA ALA A 263 -11.78 -3.24 18.14
C ALA A 263 -12.81 -4.03 17.29
N GLN A 264 -12.58 -5.34 17.10
CA GLN A 264 -13.54 -6.22 16.44
C GLN A 264 -14.82 -6.41 17.24
N GLU A 265 -14.72 -6.53 18.57
CA GLU A 265 -15.89 -6.62 19.46
C GLU A 265 -16.73 -5.33 19.38
N ILE A 266 -16.10 -4.15 19.50
CA ILE A 266 -16.77 -2.85 19.38
C ILE A 266 -17.45 -2.71 18.01
N TYR A 267 -16.76 -3.04 16.92
CA TYR A 267 -17.34 -3.02 15.58
C TYR A 267 -18.58 -3.91 15.51
N LYS A 268 -18.51 -5.13 16.05
CA LYS A 268 -19.63 -6.09 16.08
C LYS A 268 -20.81 -5.55 16.87
N ILE A 269 -20.58 -4.93 18.04
CA ILE A 269 -21.62 -4.27 18.84
C ILE A 269 -22.31 -3.17 18.02
N ILE A 270 -21.52 -2.28 17.42
CA ILE A 270 -22.02 -1.18 16.58
C ILE A 270 -22.89 -1.71 15.44
N ARG A 271 -22.43 -2.75 14.74
CA ARG A 271 -23.15 -3.36 13.62
C ARG A 271 -24.50 -3.92 14.06
N ILE A 272 -24.52 -4.72 15.14
CA ILE A 272 -25.75 -5.31 15.69
C ILE A 272 -26.75 -4.22 16.08
N ILE A 273 -26.30 -3.14 16.73
CA ILE A 273 -27.19 -2.06 17.16
C ILE A 273 -27.74 -1.28 15.95
N ASN A 274 -26.93 -1.04 14.93
CA ASN A 274 -27.39 -0.36 13.72
C ASN A 274 -28.42 -1.21 12.94
N GLU A 275 -28.20 -2.52 12.84
CA GLU A 275 -29.09 -3.42 12.08
C GLU A 275 -30.38 -3.74 12.84
N TYR A 276 -30.29 -3.99 14.15
CA TYR A 276 -31.39 -4.57 14.92
C TYR A 276 -31.87 -3.71 16.09
N GLY A 277 -31.08 -2.75 16.55
CA GLY A 277 -31.31 -2.04 17.81
C GLY A 277 -32.67 -1.34 17.89
N LEU A 278 -33.02 -0.53 16.87
CA LEU A 278 -34.29 0.18 16.83
C LEU A 278 -35.49 -0.77 16.79
N THR A 279 -35.46 -1.76 15.90
CA THR A 279 -36.52 -2.77 15.77
C THR A 279 -36.72 -3.54 17.08
N HIS A 280 -35.62 -3.89 17.74
CA HIS A 280 -35.66 -4.58 19.02
C HIS A 280 -36.32 -3.72 20.10
N ILE A 281 -35.89 -2.46 20.25
CA ILE A 281 -36.45 -1.52 21.23
C ILE A 281 -37.96 -1.33 21.00
N LEU A 282 -38.39 -1.13 19.76
CA LEU A 282 -39.81 -0.93 19.44
C LEU A 282 -40.64 -2.18 19.78
N ASN A 283 -40.15 -3.38 19.45
CA ASN A 283 -40.82 -4.63 19.79
C ASN A 283 -40.91 -4.83 21.31
N SER A 284 -39.85 -4.53 22.06
CA SER A 284 -39.86 -4.61 23.52
C SER A 284 -40.94 -3.71 24.13
N ILE A 285 -41.08 -2.48 23.61
CA ILE A 285 -42.09 -1.52 24.06
C ILE A 285 -43.51 -2.03 23.77
N ILE A 286 -43.76 -2.55 22.56
CA ILE A 286 -45.05 -3.11 22.16
C ILE A 286 -45.45 -4.28 23.06
N GLU A 287 -44.50 -5.15 23.41
CA GLU A 287 -44.73 -6.33 24.25
C GLU A 287 -44.69 -6.03 25.77
N SER A 288 -44.59 -4.75 26.18
CA SER A 288 -44.46 -4.33 27.59
C SER A 288 -43.27 -4.96 28.33
N LYS A 289 -42.21 -5.32 27.61
CA LYS A 289 -40.93 -5.79 28.18
C LYS A 289 -40.05 -4.59 28.53
N LYS A 290 -39.17 -4.75 29.54
CA LYS A 290 -38.13 -3.76 29.85
C LYS A 290 -37.10 -3.71 28.70
N PRO A 291 -36.96 -2.59 27.95
CA PRO A 291 -36.07 -2.49 26.79
C PRO A 291 -34.59 -2.75 27.15
N ASP A 292 -34.20 -2.32 28.35
CA ASP A 292 -32.84 -2.43 28.92
C ASP A 292 -32.38 -3.89 29.04
N LEU A 293 -33.25 -4.79 29.50
CA LEU A 293 -32.92 -6.22 29.62
C LEU A 293 -32.90 -6.94 28.26
N ASP A 294 -33.58 -6.37 27.27
CA ASP A 294 -33.79 -6.99 25.97
C ASP A 294 -32.64 -6.70 25.00
N MET A 295 -32.05 -5.50 25.07
CA MET A 295 -30.85 -5.15 24.31
C MET A 295 -29.62 -5.99 24.69
N LEU A 296 -29.46 -6.33 25.98
CA LEU A 296 -28.40 -7.26 26.38
C LEU A 296 -28.62 -8.67 25.83
N LYS A 297 -29.87 -9.15 25.80
CA LYS A 297 -30.19 -10.45 25.21
C LYS A 297 -29.91 -10.47 23.70
N LEU A 298 -30.17 -9.36 23.01
CA LEU A 298 -29.80 -9.19 21.60
C LEU A 298 -28.29 -9.36 21.39
N LEU A 299 -27.47 -8.70 22.20
CA LEU A 299 -26.01 -8.82 22.13
C LEU A 299 -25.54 -10.25 22.45
N GLU A 300 -26.07 -10.86 23.52
CA GLU A 300 -25.75 -12.23 23.92
C GLU A 300 -26.10 -13.25 22.83
N LYS A 301 -27.28 -13.12 22.20
CA LYS A 301 -27.72 -13.99 21.09
C LYS A 301 -26.80 -13.90 19.87
N ASN A 302 -26.14 -12.76 19.68
CA ASN A 302 -25.16 -12.54 18.62
C ASN A 302 -23.71 -12.81 19.06
N GLY A 303 -23.52 -13.46 20.21
CA GLY A 303 -22.21 -13.88 20.71
C GLY A 303 -21.35 -12.73 21.25
N ILE A 304 -21.96 -11.78 21.94
CA ILE A 304 -21.26 -10.71 22.66
C ILE A 304 -21.57 -10.85 24.15
N ASN A 305 -20.53 -10.98 24.98
CA ASN A 305 -20.68 -11.18 26.42
C ASN A 305 -20.10 -9.99 27.19
N LEU A 306 -20.96 -9.02 27.49
CA LEU A 306 -20.60 -7.86 28.32
C LEU A 306 -20.65 -8.17 29.82
N LYS A 307 -21.20 -9.31 30.25
CA LYS A 307 -21.41 -9.61 31.69
C LYS A 307 -20.11 -9.90 32.44
N SER A 308 -19.14 -10.49 31.75
CA SER A 308 -17.85 -10.86 32.35
C SER A 308 -16.90 -9.67 32.46
N LYS A 309 -17.26 -8.51 31.90
CA LYS A 309 -16.43 -7.32 31.84
C LYS A 309 -16.65 -6.42 33.05
N SER A 310 -15.61 -5.68 33.44
CA SER A 310 -15.71 -4.66 34.49
C SER A 310 -16.54 -3.46 34.03
N LEU A 311 -17.00 -2.62 34.97
CA LEU A 311 -17.73 -1.40 34.60
C LEU A 311 -16.86 -0.45 33.75
N ASP A 312 -15.57 -0.35 34.07
CA ASP A 312 -14.63 0.50 33.35
C ASP A 312 -14.45 0.01 31.90
N GLU A 313 -14.27 -1.30 31.69
CA GLU A 313 -14.20 -1.90 30.36
C GLU A 313 -15.48 -1.65 29.54
N ILE A 314 -16.66 -1.74 30.17
CA ILE A 314 -17.93 -1.47 29.51
C ILE A 314 -18.00 0.01 29.12
N ILE A 315 -17.59 0.93 30.00
CA ILE A 315 -17.57 2.37 29.71
C ILE A 315 -16.64 2.66 28.53
N GLU A 316 -15.43 2.10 28.49
CA GLU A 316 -14.48 2.28 27.38
C GLU A 316 -15.05 1.79 26.04
N ILE A 317 -15.65 0.60 26.02
CA ILE A 317 -16.31 0.04 24.83
C ILE A 317 -17.44 0.96 24.34
N MET A 318 -18.27 1.45 25.27
CA MET A 318 -19.41 2.29 24.94
C MET A 318 -18.98 3.69 24.50
N ASP A 319 -17.95 4.27 25.12
CA ASP A 319 -17.39 5.57 24.73
C ASP A 319 -16.84 5.50 23.32
N ALA A 320 -16.00 4.50 23.00
CA ALA A 320 -15.49 4.31 21.65
C ALA A 320 -16.61 4.14 20.62
N ALA A 321 -17.64 3.34 20.94
CA ALA A 321 -18.77 3.15 20.04
C ALA A 321 -19.59 4.43 19.80
N LEU A 322 -19.78 5.25 20.83
CA LEU A 322 -20.49 6.53 20.74
C LEU A 322 -19.68 7.58 19.99
N GLN A 323 -18.36 7.63 20.19
CA GLN A 323 -17.46 8.50 19.44
C GLN A 323 -17.55 8.20 17.93
N ILE A 324 -17.53 6.91 17.58
CA ILE A 324 -17.64 6.43 16.19
C ILE A 324 -19.00 6.79 15.57
N LYS A 325 -20.10 6.59 16.30
CA LYS A 325 -21.46 6.67 15.71
C LYS A 325 -22.10 8.05 15.77
N CYS A 326 -21.87 8.80 16.84
CA CYS A 326 -22.56 10.07 17.07
C CYS A 326 -21.65 11.19 17.58
N SER A 327 -20.33 10.98 17.55
CA SER A 327 -19.35 11.90 18.16
C SER A 327 -19.71 12.23 19.60
N GLY A 328 -20.22 11.21 20.30
CA GLY A 328 -20.67 11.25 21.67
C GLY A 328 -19.64 10.70 22.64
N HIS A 329 -19.92 10.85 23.93
CA HIS A 329 -19.03 10.42 25.02
C HIS A 329 -19.81 9.82 26.18
N VAL A 330 -19.16 8.93 26.92
CA VAL A 330 -19.64 8.40 28.20
C VAL A 330 -18.75 8.90 29.32
N ASN A 331 -19.33 9.63 30.27
CA ASN A 331 -18.65 10.11 31.45
C ASN A 331 -19.21 9.43 32.70
N PHE A 332 -18.36 8.77 33.47
CA PHE A 332 -18.70 8.23 34.78
C PHE A 332 -18.17 9.14 35.88
N ASP A 333 -19.06 9.63 36.74
CA ASP A 333 -18.73 10.40 37.93
C ASP A 333 -18.81 9.49 39.16
N ALA A 334 -17.64 9.14 39.71
CA ALA A 334 -17.53 8.28 40.90
C ALA A 334 -18.10 8.93 42.17
N HIS A 335 -18.09 10.26 42.28
CA HIS A 335 -18.62 10.98 43.44
C HIS A 335 -20.14 10.97 43.46
N THR A 336 -20.76 11.28 42.31
CA THR A 336 -22.22 11.34 42.21
C THR A 336 -22.85 10.02 41.82
N LYS A 337 -22.04 8.99 41.48
CA LYS A 337 -22.47 7.68 40.97
C LYS A 337 -23.41 7.80 39.79
N ASN A 338 -23.10 8.72 38.89
CA ASN A 338 -23.89 8.97 37.70
C ASN A 338 -23.06 8.64 36.46
N ILE A 339 -23.70 7.99 35.49
CA ILE A 339 -23.17 7.87 34.13
C ILE A 339 -23.92 8.85 33.26
N THR A 340 -23.18 9.65 32.51
CA THR A 340 -23.73 10.59 31.54
C THR A 340 -23.30 10.17 30.15
N ILE A 341 -24.27 9.99 29.27
CA ILE A 341 -24.05 9.70 27.85
C ILE A 341 -24.47 10.94 27.07
N GLU A 342 -23.54 11.53 26.32
CA GLU A 342 -23.79 12.71 25.50
C GLU A 342 -23.62 12.37 24.03
N SER A 343 -24.50 12.89 23.18
CA SER A 343 -24.45 12.75 21.72
C SER A 343 -24.60 14.13 21.09
N LYS A 344 -23.74 14.46 20.13
CA LYS A 344 -23.86 15.71 19.36
C LYS A 344 -25.03 15.67 18.37
N LEU A 345 -25.56 14.48 18.10
CA LEU A 345 -26.74 14.27 17.26
C LEU A 345 -28.01 14.23 18.11
N ASN A 346 -29.05 14.92 17.65
CA ASN A 346 -30.38 14.93 18.25
C ASN A 346 -31.36 14.03 17.46
N SER A 347 -31.09 12.72 17.46
CA SER A 347 -31.84 11.71 16.68
C SER A 347 -32.11 10.38 17.40
N GLY A 348 -31.91 10.31 18.72
CA GLY A 348 -32.15 9.14 19.57
C GLY A 348 -31.06 8.07 19.48
N HIS A 349 -29.96 8.32 18.76
CA HIS A 349 -28.89 7.34 18.57
C HIS A 349 -28.14 6.99 19.86
N SER A 350 -28.26 7.80 20.91
CA SER A 350 -27.68 7.52 22.24
C SER A 350 -28.49 6.52 23.07
N LEU A 351 -29.78 6.33 22.77
CA LEU A 351 -30.70 5.50 23.57
C LEU A 351 -30.34 4.00 23.60
N PRO A 352 -30.02 3.32 22.47
CA PRO A 352 -29.63 1.92 22.50
C PRO A 352 -28.42 1.67 23.42
N TRP A 353 -27.45 2.58 23.41
CA TRP A 353 -26.25 2.51 24.24
C TRP A 353 -26.58 2.70 25.73
N ALA A 354 -27.46 3.64 26.04
CA ALA A 354 -27.96 3.83 27.40
C ALA A 354 -28.67 2.60 27.94
N TYR A 355 -29.53 1.96 27.14
CA TYR A 355 -30.23 0.74 27.54
C TYR A 355 -29.28 -0.44 27.78
N ILE A 356 -28.21 -0.56 26.99
CA ILE A 356 -27.18 -1.60 27.20
C ILE A 356 -26.44 -1.36 28.53
N LEU A 357 -25.99 -0.12 28.78
CA LEU A 357 -25.32 0.26 30.03
C LEU A 357 -26.22 0.03 31.24
N ASP A 358 -27.48 0.46 31.15
CA ASP A 358 -28.48 0.28 32.20
C ASP A 358 -28.72 -1.21 32.50
N GLY A 359 -28.90 -2.03 31.46
CA GLY A 359 -29.03 -3.46 31.60
C GLY A 359 -27.80 -4.13 32.25
N CYS A 360 -26.59 -3.69 31.91
CA CYS A 360 -25.34 -4.21 32.50
C CYS A 360 -25.30 -3.94 34.01
N LEU A 361 -25.60 -2.71 34.40
CA LEU A 361 -25.63 -2.27 35.80
C LEU A 361 -26.71 -3.03 36.60
N GLN A 362 -27.91 -3.17 36.04
CA GLN A 362 -28.98 -3.93 36.68
C GLN A 362 -28.59 -5.40 36.92
N LYS A 363 -27.93 -6.06 35.95
CA LYS A 363 -27.44 -7.44 36.12
C LYS A 363 -26.31 -7.56 37.14
N GLN A 364 -25.50 -6.53 37.33
CA GLN A 364 -24.48 -6.45 38.38
C GLN A 364 -25.08 -6.12 39.77
N GLY A 365 -26.40 -5.95 39.88
CA GLY A 365 -27.11 -5.74 41.14
C GLY A 365 -27.31 -4.27 41.53
N TYR A 366 -27.00 -3.33 40.63
CA TYR A 366 -27.26 -1.90 40.87
C TYR A 366 -28.71 -1.55 40.55
N LYS A 367 -29.30 -0.64 41.34
CA LYS A 367 -30.57 0.02 40.98
C LYS A 367 -30.27 1.27 40.18
N THR A 368 -30.87 1.37 39.00
CA THR A 368 -30.64 2.49 38.10
C THR A 368 -31.91 3.30 37.85
N ARG A 369 -31.74 4.60 37.58
CA ARG A 369 -32.80 5.48 37.09
C ARG A 369 -32.29 6.30 35.92
N THR A 370 -32.89 6.10 34.76
CA THR A 370 -32.51 6.76 33.51
C THR A 370 -33.37 8.00 33.28
N VAL A 371 -32.73 9.12 32.94
CA VAL A 371 -33.37 10.39 32.59
C VAL A 371 -32.84 10.84 31.23
N TYR A 372 -33.75 11.04 30.29
CA TYR A 372 -33.42 11.50 28.94
C TYR A 372 -33.68 13.01 28.81
N GLN A 373 -32.73 13.73 28.22
CA GLN A 373 -32.84 15.14 27.88
C GLN A 373 -32.37 15.36 26.44
N SER A 374 -33.21 15.99 25.63
CA SER A 374 -32.87 16.39 24.26
C SER A 374 -32.90 17.91 24.12
N ASN A 375 -31.95 18.47 23.35
CA ASN A 375 -31.89 19.88 23.03
C ASN A 375 -31.51 20.05 21.55
N SER A 376 -32.32 20.79 20.79
CA SER A 376 -32.12 21.00 19.35
C SER A 376 -30.76 21.59 18.98
N ASN A 377 -30.16 22.39 19.86
CA ASN A 377 -28.87 23.06 19.60
C ASN A 377 -27.67 22.40 20.29
N LYS A 378 -27.90 21.55 21.30
CA LYS A 378 -26.82 20.94 22.12
C LYS A 378 -26.72 19.41 21.99
N GLY A 379 -27.65 18.78 21.26
CA GLY A 379 -27.70 17.34 21.10
C GLY A 379 -28.50 16.65 22.21
N GLU A 380 -28.18 15.39 22.47
CA GLU A 380 -28.88 14.53 23.43
C GLU A 380 -28.00 14.16 24.60
N LYS A 381 -28.64 14.04 25.76
CA LYS A 381 -28.01 13.66 27.01
C LYS A 381 -28.87 12.64 27.74
N VAL A 382 -28.29 11.49 28.04
CA VAL A 382 -28.91 10.46 28.89
C VAL A 382 -28.14 10.40 30.20
N LEU A 383 -28.84 10.57 31.31
CA LEU A 383 -28.28 10.44 32.66
C LEU A 383 -28.78 9.13 33.29
N ILE A 384 -27.87 8.25 33.65
CA ILE A 384 -28.15 7.02 34.41
C ILE A 384 -27.67 7.25 35.84
N LYS A 385 -28.61 7.36 36.79
CA LYS A 385 -28.30 7.47 38.21
C LYS A 385 -28.16 6.09 38.83
N ILE A 386 -27.03 5.82 39.49
CA ILE A 386 -26.75 4.53 40.12
C ILE A 386 -26.98 4.63 41.63
N SER A 387 -27.82 3.74 42.15
CA SER A 387 -28.03 3.53 43.58
C SER A 387 -27.59 2.12 43.97
N LYS A 388 -26.80 1.99 45.03
CA LYS A 388 -26.49 0.67 45.61
C LYS A 388 -27.74 0.16 46.33
N ASN A 389 -28.01 -1.13 46.17
CA ASN A 389 -29.00 -1.83 46.99
C ASN A 389 -28.63 -1.79 48.47
#